data_AF-A0A5J5UJY6-F1
#
_entry.id   AF-A0A5J5UJY6-F1
#
_cell.length_a   1.000
_cell.length_b   1.000
_cell.length_c   1.000
_cell.angle_alpha   90.00
_cell.angle_beta   90.00
_cell.angle_gamma   90.00
#
_symmetry.space_group_name_H-M   'P 1'
#
loop_
_entity.id
_entity.type
_entity.pdbx_description
1 polymer ?
#
loop_
_entity_poly.entity_id
_entity_poly.type
_entity_poly.pdbx_seq_one_letter_code
_entity_poly.pdbx_strand_id
1 'polypeptide(L)'
;MQRKLSSHEFNTKSLKRFISDVVTSQLDQNLVPYLYTACNENRIIDLQEILQRFSFINICKVAFGVDIESMDNSGFAKAFNDAVDICSSRFFAPIPAVWRIKRSLNIGSEKKLKESIKIIDDFSFEIIKSKAKQEQYDWRNQDLLSRFMAKTSSEIEFDDEAKKRKFLRDVIISFILAGKDSTSTALTSFFWLVNGHPHCDRLILNEVTTLDPTFTYDDLKSLNYLHAALSESLRLFPPVPINSRLTVSDDVWPDGTHVLKDGSLIILLTLWVGWRKCGALIVENLNPKDGCTVVMAFLSRPISLNFRRFIVGPGRVWVKIRLLYR
;
A
#
# COMPACT_ATOMS: atom_id res chain seq x y z
N MET A 1 12.81 -10.19 -9.47
CA MET A 1 11.85 -10.96 -10.27
C MET A 1 10.39 -10.62 -9.89
N GLN A 2 9.97 -10.87 -8.64
CA GLN A 2 8.63 -10.52 -8.13
C GLN A 2 8.16 -9.09 -8.46
N ARG A 3 9.04 -8.08 -8.34
CA ARG A 3 8.72 -6.68 -8.66
C ARG A 3 8.41 -6.45 -10.14
N LYS A 4 9.21 -7.02 -11.05
CA LYS A 4 9.03 -6.87 -12.51
C LYS A 4 7.73 -7.52 -12.95
N LEU A 5 7.45 -8.69 -12.38
CA LEU A 5 6.22 -9.43 -12.60
C LEU A 5 5.02 -8.63 -12.09
N SER A 6 5.02 -8.24 -10.82
CA SER A 6 3.97 -7.41 -10.21
C SER A 6 3.69 -6.14 -11.02
N SER A 7 4.73 -5.35 -11.35
CA SER A 7 4.55 -4.07 -12.06
C SER A 7 3.95 -4.20 -13.46
N HIS A 8 4.22 -5.31 -14.14
CA HIS A 8 3.64 -5.58 -15.45
C HIS A 8 2.16 -5.98 -15.32
N GLU A 9 1.85 -6.83 -14.34
CA GLU A 9 0.46 -7.27 -14.10
C GLU A 9 -0.43 -6.12 -13.61
N PHE A 10 0.06 -5.26 -12.69
CA PHE A 10 -0.67 -4.11 -12.13
C PHE A 10 -1.08 -3.05 -13.16
N ASN A 11 -0.44 -3.01 -14.33
CA ASN A 11 -0.71 -1.97 -15.34
C ASN A 11 -1.67 -2.40 -16.44
N THR A 12 -2.17 -3.64 -16.41
CA THR A 12 -3.09 -4.14 -17.45
C THR A 12 -4.47 -3.49 -17.34
N LYS A 13 -5.07 -3.10 -18.48
CA LYS A 13 -6.43 -2.53 -18.52
C LYS A 13 -7.47 -3.45 -17.91
N SER A 14 -7.32 -4.77 -18.10
CA SER A 14 -8.19 -5.79 -17.52
C SER A 14 -8.15 -5.78 -16.00
N LEU A 15 -6.95 -5.72 -15.40
CA LEU A 15 -6.83 -5.69 -13.94
C LEU A 15 -7.34 -4.37 -13.35
N LYS A 16 -7.14 -3.23 -14.02
CA LYS A 16 -7.70 -1.95 -13.55
C LYS A 16 -9.24 -1.96 -13.52
N ARG A 17 -9.87 -2.53 -14.54
CA ARG A 17 -11.33 -2.74 -14.55
C ARG A 17 -11.76 -3.70 -13.45
N PHE A 18 -11.11 -4.86 -13.32
CA PHE A 18 -11.39 -5.81 -12.25
C PHE A 18 -11.25 -5.19 -10.86
N ILE A 19 -10.20 -4.40 -10.62
CA ILE A 19 -10.03 -3.64 -9.36
C ILE A 19 -11.20 -2.69 -9.15
N SER A 20 -11.58 -1.92 -10.17
CA SER A 20 -12.72 -1.00 -10.10
C SER A 20 -14.00 -1.75 -9.74
N ASP A 21 -14.30 -2.85 -10.43
CA ASP A 21 -15.51 -3.64 -10.22
C ASP A 21 -15.56 -4.23 -8.79
N VAL A 22 -14.43 -4.78 -8.32
CA VAL A 22 -14.30 -5.33 -6.97
C VAL A 22 -14.50 -4.23 -5.92
N VAL A 23 -13.83 -3.09 -6.08
CA VAL A 23 -13.92 -1.97 -5.13
C VAL A 23 -15.33 -1.41 -5.10
N THR A 24 -15.95 -1.14 -6.25
CA THR A 24 -17.32 -0.62 -6.34
C THR A 24 -18.32 -1.60 -5.70
N SER A 25 -18.22 -2.89 -6.02
CA SER A 25 -19.06 -3.92 -5.38
C SER A 25 -18.91 -3.93 -3.85
N GLN A 26 -17.69 -3.82 -3.33
CA GLN A 26 -17.45 -3.78 -1.88
C GLN A 26 -17.90 -2.48 -1.23
N LEU A 27 -17.86 -1.36 -1.94
CA LEU A 27 -18.42 -0.10 -1.46
C LEU A 27 -19.94 -0.19 -1.32
N ASP A 28 -20.61 -0.64 -2.38
CA ASP A 28 -22.08 -0.64 -2.47
C ASP A 28 -22.73 -1.67 -1.56
N GLN A 29 -22.12 -2.85 -1.41
CA GLN A 29 -22.71 -3.95 -0.64
C GLN A 29 -22.33 -3.93 0.84
N ASN A 30 -21.16 -3.40 1.19
CA ASN A 30 -20.60 -3.54 2.53
C ASN A 30 -20.31 -2.19 3.20
N LEU A 31 -19.39 -1.38 2.64
CA LEU A 31 -18.89 -0.19 3.36
C LEU A 31 -19.96 0.90 3.49
N VAL A 32 -20.61 1.29 2.40
CA VAL A 32 -21.61 2.38 2.40
C VAL A 32 -22.83 2.00 3.24
N PRO A 33 -23.44 0.80 3.10
CA PRO A 33 -24.54 0.39 3.97
C PRO A 33 -24.18 0.37 5.46
N TYR A 34 -22.97 -0.07 5.80
CA TYR A 34 -22.49 -0.07 7.18
C TYR A 34 -22.40 1.37 7.73
N LEU A 35 -21.79 2.30 6.98
CA LEU A 35 -21.69 3.71 7.36
C LEU A 35 -23.07 4.37 7.48
N TYR A 36 -23.99 4.05 6.57
CA TYR A 36 -25.37 4.56 6.60
C TYR A 36 -26.12 4.09 7.85
N THR A 37 -25.97 2.81 8.22
CA THR A 37 -26.57 2.24 9.43
C THR A 37 -25.98 2.90 10.69
N ALA A 38 -24.66 3.05 10.75
CA ALA A 38 -23.99 3.73 11.86
C ALA A 38 -24.43 5.20 12.00
N CYS A 39 -24.65 5.89 10.88
CA CYS A 39 -25.18 7.26 10.85
C CYS A 39 -26.61 7.33 11.42
N ASN A 40 -27.52 6.46 10.96
CA ASN A 40 -28.91 6.43 11.43
C ASN A 40 -29.04 6.10 12.92
N GLU A 41 -28.14 5.27 13.44
CA GLU A 41 -28.09 4.89 14.85
C GLU A 41 -27.24 5.85 15.69
N ASN A 42 -26.69 6.91 15.08
CA ASN A 42 -25.79 7.90 15.69
C ASN A 42 -24.62 7.25 16.47
N ARG A 43 -24.04 6.17 15.90
CA ARG A 43 -22.93 5.43 16.51
C ARG A 43 -21.60 6.06 16.18
N ILE A 44 -20.74 6.17 17.21
CA ILE A 44 -19.32 6.50 17.03
C ILE A 44 -18.60 5.26 16.52
N ILE A 45 -17.84 5.43 15.44
CA ILE A 45 -17.10 4.36 14.77
C ILE A 45 -15.62 4.71 14.63
N ASP A 46 -14.76 3.71 14.70
CA ASP A 46 -13.34 3.87 14.35
C ASP A 46 -13.16 3.67 12.84
N LEU A 47 -12.91 4.78 12.13
CA LEU A 47 -12.71 4.76 10.69
C LEU A 47 -11.47 3.95 10.27
N GLN A 48 -10.43 3.92 11.09
CA GLN A 48 -9.21 3.15 10.80
C GLN A 48 -9.51 1.64 10.79
N GLU A 49 -10.25 1.15 11.79
CA GLU A 49 -10.62 -0.27 11.89
C GLU A 49 -11.45 -0.69 10.67
N ILE A 50 -12.45 0.13 10.30
CA ILE A 50 -13.35 -0.14 9.18
C ILE A 50 -12.57 -0.14 7.86
N LEU A 51 -11.73 0.86 7.63
CA LEU A 51 -10.93 0.97 6.41
C LEU A 51 -9.85 -0.10 6.32
N GLN A 52 -9.31 -0.59 7.45
CA GLN A 52 -8.41 -1.75 7.48
C GLN A 52 -9.13 -3.03 7.08
N ARG A 53 -10.36 -3.25 7.58
CA ARG A 53 -11.19 -4.40 7.18
C ARG A 53 -11.55 -4.32 5.70
N PHE A 54 -11.98 -3.16 5.23
CA PHE A 54 -12.28 -2.90 3.81
C PHE A 54 -11.05 -3.13 2.92
N SER A 55 -9.89 -2.58 3.29
CA SER A 55 -8.65 -2.75 2.52
C SER A 55 -8.19 -4.21 2.49
N PHE A 56 -8.37 -4.96 3.59
CA PHE A 56 -8.07 -6.38 3.66
C PHE A 56 -8.94 -7.22 2.71
N ILE A 57 -10.26 -6.98 2.70
CA ILE A 57 -11.17 -7.71 1.80
C ILE A 57 -10.84 -7.40 0.35
N ASN A 58 -10.63 -6.11 0.02
CA ASN A 58 -10.30 -5.70 -1.35
C ASN A 58 -8.98 -6.28 -1.83
N ILE A 59 -7.90 -6.22 -1.05
CA ILE A 59 -6.61 -6.76 -1.50
C ILE A 59 -6.71 -8.27 -1.72
N CYS A 60 -7.49 -8.99 -0.91
CA CYS A 60 -7.63 -10.43 -1.08
C CYS A 60 -8.50 -10.82 -2.28
N LYS A 61 -9.58 -10.08 -2.56
CA LYS A 61 -10.36 -10.24 -3.79
C LYS A 61 -9.54 -9.87 -5.03
N VAL A 62 -8.84 -8.74 -5.01
CA VAL A 62 -8.04 -8.25 -6.15
C VAL A 62 -6.82 -9.14 -6.41
N ALA A 63 -6.04 -9.44 -5.36
CA ALA A 63 -4.78 -10.13 -5.50
C ALA A 63 -4.97 -11.64 -5.66
N PHE A 64 -5.96 -12.21 -4.99
CA PHE A 64 -6.13 -13.67 -4.97
C PHE A 64 -7.42 -14.12 -5.65
N GLY A 65 -8.37 -13.26 -5.96
CA GLY A 65 -9.65 -13.67 -6.56
C GLY A 65 -10.48 -14.59 -5.67
N VAL A 66 -10.26 -14.54 -4.35
CA VAL A 66 -10.97 -15.37 -3.36
C VAL A 66 -11.89 -14.51 -2.53
N ASP A 67 -13.12 -14.98 -2.35
CA ASP A 67 -14.09 -14.34 -1.48
C ASP A 67 -13.86 -14.72 -0.02
N ILE A 68 -13.06 -13.90 0.69
CA ILE A 68 -12.68 -14.15 2.10
C ILE A 68 -13.87 -14.21 3.04
N GLU A 69 -14.98 -13.56 2.71
CA GLU A 69 -16.18 -13.57 3.56
C GLU A 69 -16.80 -14.98 3.66
N SER A 70 -16.53 -15.84 2.66
CA SER A 70 -16.93 -17.25 2.67
C SER A 70 -15.95 -18.17 3.40
N MET A 71 -14.77 -17.68 3.77
CA MET A 71 -13.73 -18.43 4.46
C MET A 71 -13.74 -18.14 5.96
N ASP A 72 -13.33 -19.11 6.77
CA ASP A 72 -13.02 -18.85 8.17
C ASP A 72 -11.79 -17.95 8.27
N ASN A 73 -12.02 -16.65 8.39
CA ASN A 73 -11.00 -15.64 8.64
C ASN A 73 -10.86 -15.32 10.14
N SER A 74 -11.58 -16.05 10.99
CA SER A 74 -11.59 -15.82 12.43
C SER A 74 -10.16 -16.03 12.95
N GLY A 75 -9.61 -14.98 13.54
CA GLY A 75 -8.23 -15.00 14.04
C GLY A 75 -7.14 -14.70 13.01
N PHE A 76 -7.36 -14.71 11.69
CA PHE A 76 -6.31 -14.32 10.72
C PHE A 76 -5.90 -12.87 10.92
N ALA A 77 -6.87 -11.95 10.96
CA ALA A 77 -6.60 -10.52 11.13
C ALA A 77 -5.83 -10.23 12.43
N LYS A 78 -6.21 -10.91 13.52
CA LYS A 78 -5.54 -10.81 14.82
C LYS A 78 -4.12 -11.39 14.77
N ALA A 79 -3.95 -12.59 14.22
CA ALA A 79 -2.65 -13.23 14.06
C ALA A 79 -1.70 -12.40 13.20
N PHE A 80 -2.22 -11.81 12.12
CA PHE A 80 -1.50 -10.93 11.23
C PHE A 80 -1.03 -9.65 11.94
N ASN A 81 -1.93 -8.95 12.63
CA ASN A 81 -1.58 -7.77 13.42
C ASN A 81 -0.55 -8.11 14.51
N ASP A 82 -0.75 -9.20 15.25
CA ASP A 82 0.19 -9.68 16.25
C ASP A 82 1.58 -9.95 15.64
N ALA A 83 1.64 -10.56 14.46
CA ALA A 83 2.89 -10.85 13.77
C ALA A 83 3.60 -9.56 13.33
N VAL A 84 2.87 -8.58 12.79
CA VAL A 84 3.41 -7.28 12.38
C VAL A 84 3.91 -6.50 13.58
N ASP A 85 3.15 -6.45 14.67
CA ASP A 85 3.52 -5.74 15.90
C ASP A 85 4.78 -6.34 16.54
N ILE A 86 4.83 -7.66 16.65
CA ILE A 86 6.01 -8.35 17.19
C ILE A 86 7.23 -8.11 16.28
N CYS A 87 7.07 -8.20 14.96
CA CYS A 87 8.17 -7.92 14.03
C CYS A 87 8.65 -6.48 14.11
N SER A 88 7.73 -5.52 14.22
CA SER A 88 8.05 -4.09 14.38
C SER A 88 8.74 -3.82 15.72
N SER A 89 8.30 -4.48 16.81
CA SER A 89 8.93 -4.37 18.12
C SER A 89 10.40 -4.82 18.11
N ARG A 90 10.77 -5.78 17.26
CA ARG A 90 12.18 -6.18 17.09
C ARG A 90 13.02 -5.09 16.46
N PHE A 91 12.45 -4.29 15.57
CA PHE A 91 13.14 -3.19 14.91
C PHE A 91 13.47 -2.06 15.90
N PHE A 92 12.59 -1.82 16.87
CA PHE A 92 12.79 -0.83 17.93
C PHE A 92 13.46 -1.40 19.19
N ALA A 93 13.75 -2.71 19.22
CA ALA A 93 14.41 -3.32 20.37
C ALA A 93 15.88 -2.84 20.45
N PRO A 94 16.33 -2.28 21.58
CA PRO A 94 17.68 -1.74 21.70
C PRO A 94 18.76 -2.82 21.63
N ILE A 95 18.43 -4.06 22.00
CA ILE A 95 19.37 -5.19 22.06
C ILE A 95 18.79 -6.38 21.29
N PRO A 96 19.34 -6.71 20.10
CA PRO A 96 18.89 -7.85 19.31
C PRO A 96 19.00 -9.21 20.02
N ALA A 97 19.91 -9.33 20.98
CA ALA A 97 20.07 -10.56 21.77
C ALA A 97 18.80 -10.94 22.56
N VAL A 98 18.01 -9.96 23.02
CA VAL A 98 16.83 -10.21 23.86
C VAL A 98 15.77 -11.02 23.10
N TRP A 99 15.43 -10.62 21.88
CA TRP A 99 14.44 -11.37 21.09
C TRP A 99 15.01 -12.70 20.57
N ARG A 100 16.31 -12.79 20.32
CA ARG A 100 16.98 -14.05 19.95
C ARG A 100 16.91 -15.09 21.08
N ILE A 101 17.13 -14.66 22.32
CA ILE A 101 17.00 -15.52 23.51
C ILE A 101 15.54 -15.96 23.68
N LYS A 102 14.58 -15.02 23.62
CA LYS A 102 13.14 -15.34 23.67
C LYS A 102 12.73 -16.34 22.59
N ARG A 103 13.33 -16.25 21.39
CA ARG A 103 13.09 -17.17 20.28
C ARG A 103 13.65 -18.55 20.55
N SER A 104 14.89 -18.61 21.03
CA SER A 104 15.55 -19.88 21.37
C SER A 104 14.82 -20.61 22.49
N LEU A 105 14.29 -19.88 23.47
CA LEU A 105 13.51 -20.45 24.57
C LEU A 105 12.04 -20.70 24.20
N ASN A 106 11.57 -20.18 23.06
CA ASN A 106 10.17 -20.22 22.63
C ASN A 106 9.20 -19.69 23.70
N ILE A 107 9.49 -18.50 24.26
CA ILE A 107 8.72 -17.87 25.34
C ILE A 107 8.22 -16.48 24.92
N GLY A 108 7.06 -16.09 25.45
CA GLY A 108 6.52 -14.74 25.34
C GLY A 108 6.17 -14.34 23.91
N SER A 109 6.66 -13.19 23.47
CA SER A 109 6.37 -12.62 22.14
C SER A 109 6.80 -13.55 20.99
N GLU A 110 7.90 -14.29 21.15
CA GLU A 110 8.40 -15.17 20.08
C GLU A 110 7.57 -16.45 19.95
N LYS A 111 7.02 -16.96 21.07
CA LYS A 111 6.04 -18.06 21.04
C LYS A 111 4.75 -17.62 20.34
N LYS A 112 4.22 -16.46 20.74
CA LYS A 112 3.02 -15.87 20.14
C LYS A 112 3.20 -15.65 18.64
N LEU A 113 4.36 -15.15 18.21
CA LEU A 113 4.67 -15.00 16.79
C LEU A 113 4.65 -16.36 16.06
N LYS A 114 5.22 -17.42 16.65
CA LYS A 114 5.22 -18.75 16.03
C LYS A 114 3.78 -19.27 15.83
N GLU A 115 2.91 -19.04 16.81
CA GLU A 115 1.48 -19.39 16.72
C GLU A 115 0.78 -18.54 15.65
N SER A 116 1.01 -17.23 15.62
CA SER A 116 0.47 -16.33 14.61
C SER A 116 0.92 -16.69 13.20
N ILE A 117 2.20 -17.01 13.00
CA ILE A 117 2.74 -17.44 11.70
C ILE A 117 2.05 -18.72 11.24
N LYS A 118 1.78 -19.66 12.15
CA LYS A 118 1.07 -20.90 11.80
C LYS A 118 -0.33 -20.60 11.25
N ILE A 119 -1.09 -19.72 11.91
CA ILE A 119 -2.43 -19.31 11.45
C ILE A 119 -2.36 -18.64 10.08
N ILE A 120 -1.37 -17.75 9.87
CA ILE A 120 -1.15 -17.07 8.59
C ILE A 120 -0.79 -18.08 7.49
N ASP A 121 0.02 -19.08 7.80
CA ASP A 121 0.43 -20.14 6.87
C ASP A 121 -0.77 -20.99 6.47
N ASP A 122 -1.54 -21.47 7.45
CA ASP A 122 -2.73 -22.30 7.22
C ASP A 122 -3.74 -21.56 6.34
N PHE A 123 -3.99 -20.27 6.62
CA PHE A 123 -4.84 -19.43 5.78
C PHE A 123 -4.31 -19.23 4.37
N SER A 124 -3.00 -18.96 4.23
CA SER A 124 -2.37 -18.79 2.91
C SER A 124 -2.43 -20.08 2.08
N PHE A 125 -2.27 -21.24 2.71
CA PHE A 125 -2.38 -22.53 2.03
C PHE A 125 -3.80 -22.87 1.63
N GLU A 126 -4.81 -22.49 2.42
CA GLU A 126 -6.22 -22.63 2.01
C GLU A 126 -6.55 -21.74 0.80
N ILE A 127 -6.02 -20.51 0.72
CA ILE A 127 -6.14 -19.68 -0.49
C ILE A 127 -5.53 -20.39 -1.71
N ILE A 128 -4.29 -20.87 -1.59
CA ILE A 128 -3.60 -21.56 -2.69
C ILE A 128 -4.38 -22.80 -3.15
N LYS A 129 -4.90 -23.58 -2.20
CA LYS A 129 -5.68 -24.79 -2.47
C LYS A 129 -7.03 -24.49 -3.11
N SER A 130 -7.74 -23.47 -2.63
CA SER A 130 -9.00 -23.00 -3.20
C SER A 130 -8.80 -22.57 -4.66
N LYS A 131 -7.73 -21.82 -4.92
CA LYS A 131 -7.36 -21.35 -6.26
C LYS A 131 -6.97 -22.47 -7.21
N ALA A 132 -6.16 -23.43 -6.76
CA ALA A 132 -5.79 -24.60 -7.57
C ALA A 132 -7.02 -25.42 -8.01
N LYS A 133 -8.09 -25.46 -7.20
CA LYS A 133 -9.36 -26.08 -7.60
C LYS A 133 -10.12 -25.25 -8.62
N GLN A 134 -10.12 -23.91 -8.51
CA GLN A 134 -10.82 -23.02 -9.45
C GLN A 134 -10.16 -22.99 -10.84
N GLU A 135 -8.83 -23.05 -10.94
CA GLU A 135 -8.10 -23.09 -12.21
C GLU A 135 -8.42 -24.33 -13.06
N GLN A 136 -8.89 -25.43 -12.47
CA GLN A 136 -9.36 -26.60 -13.22
C GLN A 136 -10.67 -26.33 -13.99
N TYR A 137 -11.43 -25.30 -13.61
CA TYR A 137 -12.78 -25.02 -14.14
C TYR A 137 -12.88 -23.71 -14.93
N ASP A 138 -12.07 -22.70 -14.62
CA ASP A 138 -12.09 -21.40 -15.31
C ASP A 138 -10.69 -20.91 -15.69
N TRP A 139 -10.41 -20.82 -16.99
CA TRP A 139 -9.13 -20.39 -17.55
C TRP A 139 -9.03 -18.86 -17.72
N ARG A 140 -10.09 -18.11 -17.41
CA ARG A 140 -10.16 -16.65 -17.60
C ARG A 140 -9.79 -15.84 -16.35
N ASN A 141 -8.96 -16.40 -15.47
CA ASN A 141 -8.61 -15.75 -14.21
C ASN A 141 -7.73 -14.50 -14.43
N GLN A 142 -8.29 -13.34 -14.05
CA GLN A 142 -7.62 -12.04 -14.15
C GLN A 142 -6.86 -11.65 -12.88
N ASP A 143 -7.01 -12.42 -11.79
CA ASP A 143 -6.38 -12.12 -10.51
C ASP A 143 -4.86 -12.34 -10.53
N LEU A 144 -4.19 -11.67 -9.59
CA LEU A 144 -2.75 -11.57 -9.57
C LEU A 144 -2.09 -12.92 -9.24
N LEU A 145 -2.68 -13.71 -8.34
CA LEU A 145 -2.16 -15.00 -7.91
C LEU A 145 -2.20 -16.04 -9.02
N SER A 146 -3.30 -16.13 -9.79
CA SER A 146 -3.36 -17.00 -10.96
C SER A 146 -2.28 -16.64 -11.99
N ARG A 147 -2.01 -15.34 -12.18
CA ARG A 147 -0.90 -14.87 -13.04
C ARG A 147 0.47 -15.26 -12.50
N PHE A 148 0.66 -15.24 -11.18
CA PHE A 148 1.88 -15.75 -10.53
C PHE A 148 2.01 -17.27 -10.65
N MET A 149 0.92 -18.02 -10.49
CA MET A 149 0.90 -19.49 -10.59
C MET A 149 1.20 -19.95 -12.02
N ALA A 150 0.57 -19.34 -13.03
CA ALA A 150 0.80 -19.66 -14.45
C ALA A 150 2.25 -19.41 -14.89
N LYS A 151 2.86 -18.31 -14.45
CA LYS A 151 4.28 -18.02 -14.75
C LYS A 151 5.25 -18.87 -13.96
N THR A 152 4.86 -19.29 -12.76
CA THR A 152 5.64 -20.26 -11.97
C THR A 152 5.70 -21.60 -12.69
N SER A 153 4.65 -22.03 -13.40
CA SER A 153 4.70 -23.25 -14.21
C SER A 153 5.48 -23.13 -15.53
N SER A 154 5.65 -21.93 -16.09
CA SER A 154 6.25 -21.76 -17.42
C SER A 154 7.67 -21.17 -17.44
N GLU A 155 8.07 -20.39 -16.43
CA GLU A 155 9.34 -19.63 -16.41
C GLU A 155 10.23 -19.94 -15.21
N ILE A 156 9.70 -20.55 -14.15
CA ILE A 156 10.44 -20.80 -12.91
C ILE A 156 10.44 -22.30 -12.62
N GLU A 157 11.53 -22.98 -12.99
CA GLU A 157 11.76 -24.34 -12.51
C GLU A 157 12.00 -24.29 -11.00
N PHE A 158 11.08 -24.89 -10.25
CA PHE A 158 11.27 -25.18 -8.84
C PHE A 158 11.70 -26.64 -8.71
N ASP A 159 12.88 -26.88 -8.13
CA ASP A 159 13.36 -28.25 -7.86
C ASP A 159 12.42 -29.04 -6.92
N ASP A 160 11.58 -28.34 -6.15
CA ASP A 160 10.78 -28.89 -5.07
C ASP A 160 9.43 -28.14 -4.95
N GLU A 161 8.34 -28.90 -4.93
CA GLU A 161 6.98 -28.41 -4.73
C GLU A 161 6.82 -27.66 -3.38
N ALA A 162 7.60 -28.01 -2.36
CA ALA A 162 7.59 -27.27 -1.10
C ALA A 162 8.15 -25.84 -1.26
N LYS A 163 9.19 -25.64 -2.08
CA LYS A 163 9.73 -24.31 -2.39
C LYS A 163 8.72 -23.46 -3.15
N LYS A 164 8.00 -24.06 -4.11
CA LYS A 164 6.92 -23.40 -4.85
C LYS A 164 5.78 -22.94 -3.93
N ARG A 165 5.30 -23.82 -3.06
CA ARG A 165 4.26 -23.49 -2.06
C ARG A 165 4.70 -22.37 -1.11
N LYS A 166 5.94 -22.43 -0.63
CA LYS A 166 6.53 -21.37 0.20
C LYS A 166 6.58 -20.03 -0.54
N PHE A 167 7.00 -20.03 -1.80
CA PHE A 167 7.04 -18.81 -2.62
C PHE A 167 5.65 -18.19 -2.78
N LEU A 168 4.62 -18.98 -3.10
CA LEU A 168 3.25 -18.49 -3.22
C LEU A 168 2.72 -17.93 -1.89
N ARG A 169 3.00 -18.60 -0.77
CA ARG A 169 2.68 -18.13 0.58
C ARG A 169 3.35 -16.79 0.88
N ASP A 170 4.63 -16.64 0.55
CA ASP A 170 5.36 -15.37 0.75
C ASP A 170 4.81 -14.24 -0.13
N VAL A 171 4.36 -14.56 -1.35
CA VAL A 171 3.68 -13.62 -2.24
C VAL A 171 2.34 -13.16 -1.66
N ILE A 172 1.52 -14.08 -1.14
CA ILE A 172 0.25 -13.76 -0.48
C ILE A 172 0.46 -12.79 0.69
N ILE A 173 1.36 -13.15 1.59
CA ILE A 173 1.67 -12.32 2.78
C ILE A 173 2.19 -10.94 2.36
N SER A 174 3.05 -10.87 1.34
CA SER A 174 3.59 -9.61 0.84
C SER A 174 2.50 -8.69 0.29
N PHE A 175 1.51 -9.23 -0.44
CA PHE A 175 0.40 -8.43 -0.94
C PHE A 175 -0.52 -7.94 0.17
N ILE A 176 -0.85 -8.79 1.13
CA ILE A 176 -1.69 -8.41 2.28
C ILE A 176 -0.98 -7.31 3.09
N LEU A 177 0.31 -7.48 3.41
CA LEU A 177 1.12 -6.49 4.13
C LEU A 177 1.16 -5.15 3.40
N ALA A 178 1.41 -5.18 2.09
CA ALA A 178 1.52 -3.96 1.30
C ALA A 178 0.18 -3.24 1.14
N GLY A 179 -0.91 -3.97 0.88
CA GLY A 179 -2.21 -3.39 0.51
C GLY A 179 -3.10 -3.00 1.69
N LYS A 180 -3.10 -3.77 2.78
CA LYS A 180 -4.02 -3.59 3.91
C LYS A 180 -3.74 -2.31 4.70
N ASP A 181 -2.54 -2.20 5.26
CA ASP A 181 -2.22 -1.15 6.24
C ASP A 181 -1.87 0.18 5.57
N SER A 182 -1.24 0.15 4.40
CA SER A 182 -0.88 1.38 3.68
C SER A 182 -2.11 2.12 3.14
N THR A 183 -3.05 1.40 2.52
CA THR A 183 -4.27 1.97 1.93
C THR A 183 -5.20 2.51 3.01
N SER A 184 -5.44 1.72 4.06
CA SER A 184 -6.29 2.14 5.18
C SER A 184 -5.74 3.40 5.86
N THR A 185 -4.46 3.43 6.19
CA THR A 185 -3.82 4.60 6.81
C THR A 185 -3.86 5.84 5.92
N ALA A 186 -3.67 5.68 4.60
CA ALA A 186 -3.78 6.78 3.64
C ALA A 186 -5.19 7.37 3.61
N LEU A 187 -6.21 6.50 3.56
CA LEU A 187 -7.61 6.90 3.51
C LEU A 187 -8.06 7.54 4.83
N THR A 188 -7.69 6.97 5.97
CA THR A 188 -7.98 7.55 7.29
C THR A 188 -7.39 8.95 7.42
N SER A 189 -6.11 9.12 7.04
CA SER A 189 -5.45 10.44 7.08
C SER A 189 -6.12 11.43 6.14
N PHE A 190 -6.52 10.98 4.94
CA PHE A 190 -7.24 11.79 3.97
C PHE A 190 -8.60 12.26 4.51
N PHE A 191 -9.45 11.36 4.98
CA PHE A 191 -10.76 11.73 5.52
C PHE A 191 -10.65 12.59 6.78
N TRP A 192 -9.66 12.33 7.64
CA TRP A 192 -9.39 13.17 8.80
C TRP A 192 -9.02 14.61 8.39
N LEU A 193 -8.17 14.77 7.36
CA LEU A 193 -7.82 16.08 6.82
C LEU A 193 -9.01 16.78 6.15
N VAL A 194 -9.82 16.06 5.37
CA VAL A 194 -11.01 16.62 4.70
C VAL A 194 -12.03 17.10 5.72
N ASN A 195 -12.30 16.31 6.76
CA ASN A 195 -13.21 16.68 7.85
C ASN A 195 -12.76 17.94 8.60
N GLY A 196 -11.44 18.17 8.71
CA GLY A 196 -10.89 19.39 9.29
C GLY A 196 -10.91 20.62 8.38
N HIS A 197 -11.19 20.47 7.09
CA HIS A 197 -11.13 21.55 6.08
C HIS A 197 -12.38 21.58 5.19
N PRO A 198 -13.51 22.16 5.65
CA PRO A 198 -14.78 22.17 4.92
C PRO A 198 -14.70 22.81 3.52
N HIS A 199 -13.77 23.74 3.31
CA HIS A 199 -13.52 24.31 1.99
C HIS A 199 -13.05 23.25 0.98
N CYS A 200 -12.11 22.38 1.39
CA CYS A 200 -11.60 21.30 0.56
C CYS A 200 -12.68 20.25 0.30
N ASP A 201 -13.47 19.91 1.31
CA ASP A 201 -14.61 19.00 1.18
C ASP A 201 -15.58 19.48 0.09
N ARG A 202 -16.01 20.75 0.13
CA ARG A 202 -16.89 21.32 -0.88
C ARG A 202 -16.31 21.29 -2.29
N LEU A 203 -15.01 21.56 -2.45
CA LEU A 203 -14.35 21.51 -3.77
C LEU A 203 -14.28 20.08 -4.31
N ILE A 204 -14.01 19.10 -3.44
CA ILE A 204 -14.03 17.67 -3.80
C ILE A 204 -15.45 17.26 -4.20
N LEU A 205 -16.47 17.62 -3.41
CA LEU A 205 -17.87 17.29 -3.70
C LEU A 205 -18.31 17.89 -5.03
N ASN A 206 -17.98 19.17 -5.30
CA ASN A 206 -18.27 19.80 -6.58
C ASN A 206 -17.65 19.01 -7.74
N GLU A 207 -16.39 18.60 -7.62
CA GLU A 207 -15.72 17.80 -8.65
C GLU A 207 -16.41 16.44 -8.86
N VAL A 208 -16.72 15.73 -7.78
CA VAL A 208 -17.39 14.41 -7.83
C VAL A 208 -18.80 14.51 -8.41
N THR A 209 -19.57 15.55 -8.09
CA THR A 209 -20.93 15.73 -8.62
C THR A 209 -21.00 16.00 -10.12
N THR A 210 -19.88 16.35 -10.76
CA THR A 210 -19.82 16.49 -12.22
C THR A 210 -19.75 15.15 -12.94
N LEU A 211 -19.45 14.05 -12.22
CA LEU A 211 -19.42 12.72 -12.80
C LEU A 211 -20.83 12.12 -12.88
N ASP A 212 -21.06 11.36 -13.96
CA ASP A 212 -22.23 10.49 -14.08
C ASP A 212 -22.20 9.40 -12.99
N PRO A 213 -23.34 9.04 -12.36
CA PRO A 213 -23.43 7.89 -11.46
C PRO A 213 -22.86 6.56 -12.02
N THR A 214 -22.75 6.42 -13.34
CA THR A 214 -22.18 5.25 -14.04
C THR A 214 -20.70 5.40 -14.40
N PHE A 215 -19.99 6.34 -13.76
CA PHE A 215 -18.59 6.66 -14.07
C PHE A 215 -17.69 5.41 -14.10
N THR A 216 -16.74 5.44 -15.01
CA THR A 216 -15.75 4.39 -15.20
C THR A 216 -14.42 4.75 -14.54
N TYR A 217 -13.52 3.77 -14.46
CA TYR A 217 -12.14 4.01 -13.98
C TYR A 217 -11.41 5.13 -14.73
N ASP A 218 -11.68 5.31 -16.03
CA ASP A 218 -11.01 6.34 -16.82
C ASP A 218 -11.52 7.75 -16.46
N ASP A 219 -12.77 7.87 -16.02
CA ASP A 219 -13.39 9.13 -15.59
C ASP A 219 -12.80 9.64 -14.27
N LEU A 220 -12.35 8.74 -13.40
CA LEU A 220 -11.64 9.09 -12.15
C LEU A 220 -10.36 9.90 -12.39
N LYS A 221 -9.77 9.82 -13.59
CA LYS A 221 -8.58 10.61 -13.95
C LYS A 221 -8.88 12.08 -14.16
N SER A 222 -10.15 12.43 -14.38
CA SER A 222 -10.58 13.82 -14.54
C SER A 222 -10.70 14.56 -13.20
N LEU A 223 -10.74 13.82 -12.07
CA LEU A 223 -10.84 14.35 -10.72
C LEU A 223 -9.48 14.90 -10.22
N ASN A 224 -9.06 16.02 -10.81
CA ASN A 224 -7.78 16.66 -10.56
C ASN A 224 -7.63 17.16 -9.11
N TYR A 225 -8.67 17.78 -8.55
CA TYR A 225 -8.64 18.34 -7.20
C TYR A 225 -8.62 17.22 -6.16
N LEU A 226 -9.46 16.19 -6.31
CA LEU A 226 -9.44 15.00 -5.45
C LEU A 226 -8.06 14.33 -5.48
N HIS A 227 -7.48 14.13 -6.67
CA HIS A 227 -6.15 13.56 -6.80
C HIS A 227 -5.07 14.44 -6.15
N ALA A 228 -5.18 15.77 -6.26
CA ALA A 228 -4.28 16.71 -5.59
C ALA A 228 -4.41 16.64 -4.05
N ALA A 229 -5.64 16.63 -3.52
CA ALA A 229 -5.90 16.52 -2.09
C ALA A 229 -5.40 15.19 -1.50
N LEU A 230 -5.63 14.07 -2.20
CA LEU A 230 -5.09 12.77 -1.81
C LEU A 230 -3.56 12.76 -1.85
N SER A 231 -2.97 13.37 -2.88
CA SER A 231 -1.50 13.51 -2.99
C SER A 231 -0.91 14.31 -1.84
N GLU A 232 -1.59 15.38 -1.42
CA GLU A 232 -1.18 16.23 -0.31
C GLU A 232 -1.32 15.50 1.04
N SER A 233 -2.39 14.74 1.23
CA SER A 233 -2.55 13.85 2.39
C SER A 233 -1.37 12.88 2.50
N LEU A 234 -1.00 12.20 1.41
CA LEU A 234 0.16 11.30 1.38
C LEU A 234 1.50 12.01 1.59
N ARG A 235 1.61 13.30 1.26
CA ARG A 235 2.80 14.12 1.51
C ARG A 235 2.94 14.46 3.00
N LEU A 236 1.83 14.78 3.65
CA LEU A 236 1.77 15.15 5.07
C LEU A 236 1.86 13.92 5.98
N PHE A 237 1.11 12.88 5.65
CA PHE A 237 0.97 11.64 6.40
C PHE A 237 1.21 10.42 5.49
N PRO A 238 2.46 10.18 5.08
CA PRO A 238 2.77 8.99 4.29
C PRO A 238 2.59 7.73 5.15
N PRO A 239 1.88 6.69 4.66
CA PRO A 239 1.65 5.46 5.43
C PRO A 239 2.93 4.70 5.81
N VAL A 240 4.02 4.89 5.06
CA VAL A 240 5.32 4.27 5.35
C VAL A 240 6.35 5.39 5.64
N PRO A 241 6.42 5.86 6.90
CA PRO A 241 7.24 7.02 7.28
C PRO A 241 8.74 6.74 7.37
N ILE A 242 9.14 5.47 7.49
CA ILE A 242 10.54 5.06 7.72
C ILE A 242 10.93 4.08 6.64
N ASN A 243 12.10 4.30 6.02
CA ASN A 243 12.66 3.39 5.04
C ASN A 243 14.15 3.18 5.30
N SER A 244 14.59 1.94 5.43
CA SER A 244 16.01 1.64 5.65
C SER A 244 16.71 1.26 4.34
N ARG A 245 18.00 1.58 4.26
CA ARG A 245 18.91 1.18 3.18
C ARG A 245 20.16 0.60 3.83
N LEU A 246 20.69 -0.45 3.22
CA LEU A 246 21.98 -1.02 3.59
C LEU A 246 22.96 -0.69 2.47
N THR A 247 24.15 -0.22 2.82
CA THR A 247 25.22 0.02 1.86
C THR A 247 25.86 -1.29 1.43
N VAL A 248 25.81 -1.56 0.14
CA VAL A 248 26.36 -2.80 -0.45
C VAL A 248 27.88 -2.71 -0.64
N SER A 249 28.40 -1.50 -0.78
CA SER A 249 29.82 -1.17 -0.93
C SER A 249 30.08 0.19 -0.33
N ASP A 250 31.35 0.50 -0.10
CA ASP A 250 31.79 1.84 0.25
C ASP A 250 31.31 2.83 -0.82
N ASP A 251 30.80 3.99 -0.39
CA ASP A 251 30.30 5.05 -1.27
C ASP A 251 30.56 6.42 -0.65
N VAL A 252 30.48 7.47 -1.47
CA VAL A 252 30.63 8.86 -1.04
C VAL A 252 29.41 9.64 -1.51
N TRP A 253 28.73 10.26 -0.56
CA TRP A 253 27.56 11.08 -0.86
C TRP A 253 27.93 12.35 -1.61
N PRO A 254 26.96 13.01 -2.28
CA PRO A 254 27.21 14.26 -3.00
C PRO A 254 27.78 15.41 -2.15
N ASP A 255 27.66 15.34 -0.83
CA ASP A 255 28.21 16.28 0.14
C ASP A 255 29.61 15.91 0.64
N GLY A 256 30.18 14.80 0.15
CA GLY A 256 31.49 14.28 0.57
C GLY A 256 31.45 13.31 1.75
N THR A 257 30.27 12.98 2.28
CA THR A 257 30.15 12.03 3.40
C THR A 257 30.50 10.61 2.94
N HIS A 258 31.51 10.00 3.57
CA HIS A 258 31.87 8.60 3.33
C HIS A 258 30.91 7.65 4.05
N VAL A 259 30.40 6.67 3.32
CA VAL A 259 29.56 5.61 3.87
C VAL A 259 30.22 4.28 3.60
N LEU A 260 30.53 3.55 4.68
CA LEU A 260 31.19 2.24 4.61
C LEU A 260 30.21 1.15 4.18
N LYS A 261 30.74 0.10 3.58
CA LYS A 261 30.04 -1.16 3.32
C LYS A 261 29.44 -1.72 4.61
N ASP A 262 28.24 -2.29 4.48
CA ASP A 262 27.43 -2.83 5.59
C ASP A 262 26.96 -1.79 6.61
N GLY A 263 27.16 -0.50 6.30
CA GLY A 263 26.54 0.63 6.98
C GLY A 263 25.01 0.63 6.80
N SER A 264 24.29 0.77 7.91
CA SER A 264 22.83 0.88 7.91
C SER A 264 22.42 2.35 7.87
N LEU A 265 21.67 2.74 6.85
CA LEU A 265 21.06 4.06 6.73
C LEU A 265 19.56 3.97 6.99
N ILE A 266 19.05 4.76 7.92
CA ILE A 266 17.60 4.92 8.13
C ILE A 266 17.18 6.25 7.53
N ILE A 267 16.37 6.20 6.47
CA ILE A 267 15.76 7.38 5.85
C ILE A 267 14.39 7.57 6.50
N LEU A 268 14.28 8.59 7.35
CA LEU A 268 12.99 9.06 7.86
C LEU A 268 12.35 9.93 6.78
N LEU A 269 11.31 9.41 6.12
CA LEU A 269 10.54 10.12 5.09
C LEU A 269 9.64 11.21 5.69
N THR A 270 9.44 11.20 7.00
CA THR A 270 8.50 12.09 7.70
C THR A 270 9.23 13.03 8.65
N LEU A 271 9.07 14.33 8.37
CA LEU A 271 8.79 15.43 9.30
C LEU A 271 9.51 16.74 8.95
N TRP A 272 10.64 16.72 8.21
CA TRP A 272 11.45 17.94 8.11
C TRP A 272 11.09 18.90 6.95
N VAL A 273 10.67 18.38 5.80
CA VAL A 273 10.50 19.20 4.59
C VAL A 273 9.06 19.70 4.42
N GLY A 274 8.08 18.96 4.95
CA GLY A 274 6.68 19.20 4.61
C GLY A 274 5.96 20.28 5.41
N TRP A 275 6.42 20.59 6.63
CA TRP A 275 5.72 21.45 7.58
C TRP A 275 6.21 22.91 7.58
N ARG A 276 7.45 23.18 7.15
CA ARG A 276 8.06 24.52 7.35
C ARG A 276 7.90 25.53 6.21
N LYS A 277 7.59 25.11 4.97
CA LYS A 277 7.56 26.05 3.83
C LYS A 277 6.46 25.85 2.78
N CYS A 278 5.89 24.65 2.62
CA CYS A 278 4.97 24.37 1.51
C CYS A 278 3.48 24.38 1.89
N GLY A 279 3.13 24.17 3.15
CA GLY A 279 1.74 23.98 3.57
C GLY A 279 0.85 25.23 3.46
N ALA A 280 1.44 26.43 3.44
CA ALA A 280 0.67 27.68 3.45
C ALA A 280 0.32 28.22 2.06
N LEU A 281 1.03 27.83 0.98
CA LEU A 281 0.93 28.52 -0.31
C LEU A 281 0.12 27.79 -1.39
N ILE A 282 -0.15 26.49 -1.22
CA ILE A 282 -0.80 25.69 -2.27
C ILE A 282 -2.34 25.68 -2.14
N VAL A 283 -2.87 25.87 -0.92
CA VAL A 283 -4.32 25.82 -0.68
C VAL A 283 -5.03 27.11 -1.15
N GLU A 284 -4.34 28.25 -1.21
CA GLU A 284 -4.96 29.54 -1.58
C GLU A 284 -5.06 29.82 -3.09
N ASN A 285 -4.36 29.08 -3.96
CA ASN A 285 -4.19 29.47 -5.38
C ASN A 285 -4.74 28.49 -6.43
N LEU A 286 -5.57 27.51 -6.07
CA LEU A 286 -6.21 26.63 -7.04
C LEU A 286 -7.48 27.29 -7.61
N ASN A 287 -7.31 28.23 -8.55
CA ASN A 287 -8.41 28.84 -9.31
C ASN A 287 -8.75 27.98 -10.55
N PRO A 288 -9.98 27.45 -10.73
CA PRO A 288 -10.31 26.47 -11.77
C PRO A 288 -10.44 27.02 -13.20
N LYS A 289 -10.25 28.33 -13.43
CA LYS A 289 -10.63 28.98 -14.69
C LYS A 289 -9.55 29.04 -15.76
N ASP A 290 -8.30 28.75 -15.42
CA ASP A 290 -7.22 28.71 -16.38
C ASP A 290 -6.88 27.24 -16.64
N GLY A 291 -7.08 26.77 -17.87
CA GLY A 291 -6.82 25.41 -18.34
C GLY A 291 -5.33 25.01 -18.30
N CYS A 292 -4.71 25.12 -17.13
CA CYS A 292 -3.32 24.84 -16.91
C CYS A 292 -3.13 23.36 -16.60
N THR A 293 -2.31 22.72 -17.43
CA THR A 293 -1.54 21.54 -17.04
C THR A 293 -0.98 21.78 -15.64
N VAL A 294 -1.27 20.90 -14.67
CA VAL A 294 -0.73 20.97 -13.31
C VAL A 294 0.79 20.75 -13.36
N VAL A 295 1.52 21.82 -13.66
CA VAL A 295 2.96 21.90 -13.47
C VAL A 295 3.16 22.31 -12.02
N MET A 296 3.52 21.35 -11.16
CA MET A 296 4.03 21.67 -9.83
C MET A 296 5.32 22.47 -9.98
N ALA A 297 5.21 23.80 -9.99
CA ALA A 297 6.34 24.70 -9.94
C ALA A 297 6.90 24.71 -8.52
N PHE A 298 8.00 23.99 -8.30
CA PHE A 298 8.77 24.06 -7.06
C PHE A 298 9.59 25.35 -7.05
N LEU A 299 9.11 26.37 -6.34
CA LEU A 299 9.92 27.54 -6.01
C LEU A 299 10.74 27.27 -4.73
N SER A 300 11.97 26.77 -4.88
CA SER A 300 13.05 27.02 -3.92
C SER A 300 14.42 26.67 -4.49
N ARG A 301 15.41 27.52 -4.17
CA ARG A 301 16.85 27.38 -4.47
C ARG A 301 17.42 26.01 -4.04
N PRO A 302 18.55 25.55 -4.62
CA PRO A 302 18.79 24.15 -4.93
C PRO A 302 19.16 23.34 -3.69
N ILE A 303 18.19 22.59 -3.18
CA ILE A 303 18.45 21.28 -2.60
C ILE A 303 17.65 20.33 -3.47
N SER A 304 18.32 19.43 -4.19
CA SER A 304 17.69 18.49 -5.13
C SER A 304 16.91 17.40 -4.38
N LEU A 305 15.80 17.77 -3.73
CA LEU A 305 14.90 16.85 -3.06
C LEU A 305 13.79 16.44 -4.03
N ASN A 306 14.00 15.31 -4.70
CA ASN A 306 12.95 14.62 -5.44
C ASN A 306 11.98 13.98 -4.45
N PHE A 307 10.79 14.57 -4.27
CA PHE A 307 9.71 13.91 -3.52
C PHE A 307 9.16 12.75 -4.35
N ARG A 308 9.33 11.51 -3.89
CA ARG A 308 8.89 10.30 -4.63
C ARG A 308 7.80 9.58 -3.84
N ARG A 309 6.65 9.40 -4.49
CA ARG A 309 5.42 8.81 -3.91
C ARG A 309 5.50 7.30 -3.64
N PHE A 310 6.44 6.59 -4.29
CA PHE A 310 6.60 5.13 -4.16
C PHE A 310 8.09 4.73 -4.12
N ILE A 311 8.39 3.57 -3.51
CA ILE A 311 9.75 3.04 -3.26
C ILE A 311 10.50 2.79 -4.59
N VAL A 312 11.77 3.20 -4.63
CA VAL A 312 12.69 3.08 -5.78
C VAL A 312 13.00 1.62 -6.13
N GLY A 313 13.22 1.34 -7.42
CA GLY A 313 13.63 0.02 -7.94
C GLY A 313 15.12 -0.30 -7.81
N PRO A 314 15.56 -1.55 -8.11
CA PRO A 314 16.96 -1.89 -8.16
C PRO A 314 17.52 -1.38 -9.49
N GLY A 315 18.32 -0.33 -9.43
CA GLY A 315 19.00 0.21 -10.60
C GLY A 315 19.47 1.63 -10.33
N ARG A 316 20.77 1.87 -10.50
CA ARG A 316 21.37 3.21 -10.49
C ARG A 316 20.71 4.02 -11.61
N VAL A 317 19.76 4.90 -11.26
CA VAL A 317 19.21 5.87 -12.21
C VAL A 317 19.41 7.26 -11.61
N TRP A 318 20.50 7.90 -12.03
CA TRP A 318 20.65 9.34 -11.92
C TRP A 318 19.80 9.96 -13.03
N VAL A 319 18.59 10.43 -12.70
CA VAL A 319 17.82 11.28 -13.63
C VAL A 319 18.39 12.69 -13.50
N LYS A 320 19.27 13.07 -14.43
CA LYS A 320 19.74 14.45 -14.58
C LYS A 320 18.66 15.23 -15.33
N ILE A 321 17.76 15.89 -14.60
CA ILE A 321 16.80 16.83 -15.18
C ILE A 321 17.57 18.11 -15.50
N ARG A 322 17.82 18.35 -16.80
CA ARG A 322 18.38 19.61 -17.30
C ARG A 322 17.19 20.55 -17.55
N LEU A 323 16.93 21.47 -16.63
CA LEU A 323 16.02 22.58 -16.88
C LEU A 323 16.70 23.52 -17.88
N LEU A 324 16.23 23.52 -19.12
CA LEU A 324 16.57 24.54 -20.10
C LEU A 324 15.71 25.76 -19.81
N TYR A 325 16.33 26.83 -19.30
CA TYR A 325 15.74 28.16 -19.28
C TYR A 325 15.90 28.79 -20.66
N ARG A 326 14.80 29.23 -21.27
CA ARG A 326 14.74 30.46 -22.05
C ARG A 326 13.40 31.14 -21.81
#